data_AF-A0A7W0F522-F1
#
_entry.id   AF-A0A7W0F522-F1
#
_cell.length_a   1.000
_cell.length_b   1.000
_cell.length_c   1.000
_cell.angle_alpha   90.00
_cell.angle_beta   90.00
_cell.angle_gamma   90.00
#
_symmetry.space_group_name_H-M   'P 1'
#
loop_
_entity.id
_entity.type
_entity.pdbx_description
1 polymer ?
#
loop_
_entity_poly.entity_id
_entity_poly.type
_entity_poly.pdbx_seq_one_letter_code
_entity_poly.pdbx_strand_id
1 'polypeptide(L)'
;MNCNICIGHLRENRKCAGCRSEDDRNKPDGCTRKKCIILNCIEFQNTNKKYCFPCKKYPCRRLVQLDKRYRAKYRMSMLENLNFIKTNGIRKFVQKEIPRWTCSKCGAALSCHRKVCLSCGTSLN
;
A
#
# COMPACT_ATOMS: atom_id res chain seq x y z
N MET A 1 -1.93 -2.58 0.15
CA MET A 1 -1.58 -1.25 -0.38
C MET A 1 -0.85 -1.44 -1.69
N ASN A 2 -1.27 -0.73 -2.74
CA ASN A 2 -0.49 -0.53 -3.94
C ASN A 2 0.64 0.47 -3.62
N CYS A 3 1.91 0.15 -3.89
CA CYS A 3 3.00 1.09 -3.57
C CYS A 3 3.01 2.31 -4.50
N ASN A 4 2.45 2.18 -5.71
CA ASN A 4 2.42 3.23 -6.72
C ASN A 4 1.53 4.44 -6.35
N ILE A 5 0.82 4.38 -5.22
CA ILE A 5 0.03 5.49 -4.68
C ILE A 5 0.63 6.05 -3.38
N CYS A 6 1.70 5.43 -2.87
CA CYS A 6 2.41 5.89 -1.69
C CYS A 6 3.26 7.12 -2.03
N ILE A 7 3.18 8.15 -1.18
CA ILE A 7 3.90 9.40 -1.39
C ILE A 7 5.41 9.19 -1.43
N GLY A 8 5.93 8.22 -0.66
CA GLY A 8 7.36 7.90 -0.66
C GLY A 8 7.84 7.31 -1.99
N HIS A 9 6.97 6.54 -2.68
CA HIS A 9 7.29 5.95 -3.97
C HIS A 9 7.12 6.96 -5.11
N LEU A 10 6.15 7.87 -4.98
CA LEU A 10 5.83 8.92 -5.95
C LEU A 10 6.77 10.14 -5.91
N ARG A 11 7.77 10.18 -5.01
CA ARG A 11 8.76 11.27 -4.97
C ARG A 11 9.50 11.36 -6.30
N GLU A 12 9.95 12.53 -6.71
CA GLU A 12 10.83 12.65 -7.87
C GLU A 12 12.24 12.17 -7.51
N ASN A 13 12.80 12.74 -6.45
CA ASN A 13 14.13 12.43 -5.92
C ASN A 13 14.04 11.53 -4.69
N ARG A 14 15.07 10.70 -4.45
CA ARG A 14 15.15 9.77 -3.30
C ARG A 14 13.86 8.93 -3.16
N LYS A 15 13.48 8.30 -4.27
CA LYS A 15 12.31 7.40 -4.34
C LYS A 15 12.46 6.23 -3.38
N CYS A 16 11.38 5.93 -2.68
CA CYS A 16 11.27 4.70 -1.89
C CYS A 16 11.21 3.49 -2.83
N ALA A 17 12.12 2.53 -2.65
CA ALA A 17 12.19 1.28 -3.43
C ALA A 17 10.99 0.33 -3.17
N GLY A 18 10.09 0.70 -2.26
CA GLY A 18 8.87 -0.04 -1.95
C GLY A 18 9.00 -0.99 -0.77
N CYS A 19 7.89 -1.28 -0.11
CA CYS A 19 7.89 -1.96 1.20
C CYS A 19 8.56 -3.34 1.19
N ARG A 20 8.53 -4.06 0.05
CA ARG A 20 9.14 -5.39 -0.09
C ARG A 20 10.61 -5.37 -0.51
N SER A 21 11.13 -4.22 -0.95
CA SER A 21 12.54 -4.09 -1.29
C SER A 21 13.42 -4.28 -0.05
N GLU A 22 14.64 -4.74 -0.26
CA GLU A 22 15.68 -4.78 0.77
C GLU A 22 16.33 -3.41 0.99
N ASP A 23 16.23 -2.51 0.01
CA ASP A 23 16.76 -1.15 0.10
C ASP A 23 15.89 -0.25 0.97
N ASP A 24 16.35 0.00 2.19
CA ASP A 24 15.69 0.86 3.18
C ASP A 24 16.11 2.35 3.09
N ARG A 25 17.12 2.72 2.29
CA ARG A 25 17.77 4.06 2.33
C ARG A 25 16.79 5.24 2.26
N ASN A 26 15.73 5.10 1.46
CA ASN A 26 14.75 6.15 1.21
C ASN A 26 13.36 5.84 1.77
N LYS A 27 13.20 4.75 2.54
CA LYS A 27 11.90 4.40 3.13
C LYS A 27 11.56 5.34 4.29
N PRO A 28 10.28 5.73 4.45
CA PRO A 28 9.83 6.36 5.69
C PRO A 28 10.13 5.47 6.89
N ASP A 29 10.41 6.08 8.04
CA ASP A 29 10.91 5.38 9.23
C ASP A 29 10.08 4.14 9.63
N GLY A 30 8.75 4.29 9.75
CA GLY A 30 7.84 3.18 10.08
C GLY A 30 7.66 2.12 8.99
N CYS A 31 8.18 2.37 7.78
CA CYS A 31 8.13 1.45 6.64
C CYS A 31 9.46 0.71 6.41
N THR A 32 10.52 1.07 7.13
CA THR A 32 11.80 0.34 7.10
C THR A 32 11.58 -1.11 7.53
N ARG A 33 12.42 -2.03 7.04
CA ARG A 33 12.35 -3.45 7.41
C ARG A 33 12.56 -3.63 8.91
N LYS A 34 13.44 -2.86 9.53
CA LYS A 34 13.69 -2.92 10.98
C LYS A 34 12.46 -2.55 11.82
N LYS A 35 11.62 -1.60 11.38
CA LYS A 35 10.52 -1.06 12.19
C LYS A 35 9.13 -1.55 11.77
N CYS A 36 8.97 -2.05 10.54
CA CYS A 36 7.65 -2.43 10.04
C CYS A 36 7.12 -3.70 10.73
N ILE A 37 6.09 -3.53 11.57
CA ILE A 37 5.46 -4.65 12.29
C ILE A 37 4.84 -5.72 11.39
N ILE A 38 4.46 -5.37 10.16
CA ILE A 38 3.88 -6.32 9.20
C ILE A 38 4.98 -7.18 8.57
N LEU A 39 6.08 -6.57 8.13
CA LEU A 39 7.23 -7.31 7.60
C LEU A 39 7.85 -8.19 8.68
N ASN A 40 7.93 -7.71 9.92
CA ASN A 40 8.49 -8.46 11.04
C ASN A 40 7.48 -9.39 11.74
N CYS A 41 6.35 -9.67 11.12
CA CYS A 41 5.42 -10.66 11.65
C CYS A 41 6.05 -12.06 11.54
N ILE A 42 6.24 -12.74 12.67
CA ILE A 42 6.85 -14.09 12.72
C ILE A 42 6.12 -15.08 11.81
N GLU A 43 4.78 -15.08 11.86
CA GLU A 43 3.94 -15.93 11.00
C GLU A 43 4.17 -15.65 9.50
N PHE A 44 4.49 -14.42 9.14
CA PHE A 44 4.74 -14.02 7.75
C PHE A 44 6.14 -14.41 7.29
N GLN A 45 7.16 -14.21 8.15
CA GLN A 45 8.54 -14.57 7.89
C GLN A 45 8.73 -16.09 7.76
N ASN A 46 8.13 -16.87 8.66
CA ASN A 46 8.33 -18.31 8.72
C ASN A 46 7.69 -19.10 7.57
N THR A 47 6.78 -18.48 6.81
CA THR A 47 5.89 -19.23 5.91
C THR A 47 6.17 -19.02 4.42
N ASN A 48 7.23 -18.26 4.05
CA ASN A 48 7.53 -17.86 2.67
C ASN A 48 6.30 -17.30 1.91
N LYS A 49 5.29 -16.82 2.64
CA LYS A 49 4.02 -16.40 2.05
C LYS A 49 4.18 -15.01 1.46
N LYS A 50 3.62 -14.84 0.26
CA LYS A 50 3.55 -13.52 -0.37
C LYS A 50 2.49 -12.63 0.29
N TYR A 51 1.46 -13.17 0.92
CA TYR A 51 0.35 -12.42 1.49
C TYR A 51 -0.02 -12.92 2.88
N CYS A 52 -0.80 -12.14 3.64
CA CYS A 52 -1.22 -12.53 4.98
C CYS A 52 -2.46 -13.45 5.00
N PHE A 53 -3.26 -13.51 3.93
CA PHE A 53 -4.49 -14.32 3.89
C PHE A 53 -4.30 -15.85 4.04
N PRO A 54 -3.13 -16.46 3.83
CA PRO A 54 -2.89 -17.87 4.17
C PRO A 54 -2.65 -18.11 5.67
N CYS A 55 -2.47 -17.07 6.48
CA CYS A 55 -2.26 -17.21 7.92
C CYS A 55 -3.53 -17.72 8.60
N LYS A 56 -3.40 -18.72 9.48
CA LYS A 56 -4.54 -19.27 10.26
C LYS A 56 -5.25 -18.22 11.12
N LYS A 57 -4.55 -17.15 11.50
CA LYS A 57 -5.08 -16.04 12.31
C LYS A 57 -5.72 -14.94 11.45
N TYR A 58 -5.85 -15.10 10.13
CA TYR A 58 -6.38 -14.07 9.25
C TYR A 58 -7.92 -13.94 9.35
N PRO A 59 -8.48 -12.72 9.48
CA PRO A 59 -7.79 -11.44 9.68
C PRO A 59 -7.33 -11.26 11.14
N CYS A 60 -6.03 -11.03 11.36
CA CYS A 60 -5.50 -10.89 12.71
C CYS A 60 -5.67 -9.46 13.25
N ARG A 61 -5.61 -9.29 14.58
CA ARG A 61 -5.73 -7.99 15.25
C ARG A 61 -4.86 -6.89 14.63
N ARG A 62 -3.61 -7.19 14.28
CA ARG A 62 -2.67 -6.24 13.65
C ARG A 62 -3.18 -5.74 12.29
N LEU A 63 -3.74 -6.62 11.47
CA LEU A 63 -4.29 -6.26 10.16
C LEU A 63 -5.58 -5.45 10.31
N VAL A 64 -6.47 -5.83 11.23
CA VAL A 64 -7.70 -5.05 11.50
C VAL A 64 -7.38 -3.63 11.97
N GLN A 65 -6.37 -3.47 12.83
CA GLN A 65 -5.92 -2.15 13.27
C GLN A 65 -5.27 -1.34 12.14
N LEU A 66 -4.44 -1.97 11.30
CA LEU A 66 -3.85 -1.32 10.13
C LEU A 66 -4.95 -0.85 9.16
N ASP A 67 -5.92 -1.72 8.91
CA ASP A 67 -7.07 -1.45 8.06
C ASP A 67 -7.90 -0.26 8.56
N LYS A 68 -8.25 -0.22 9.85
CA LYS A 68 -8.98 0.91 10.46
C LYS A 68 -8.24 2.23 10.23
N ARG A 69 -6.92 2.27 10.45
CA ARG A 69 -6.11 3.49 10.22
C ARG A 69 -6.09 3.89 8.75
N TYR A 70 -5.97 2.92 7.84
CA TYR A 70 -5.86 3.19 6.41
C TYR A 70 -7.19 3.65 5.79
N ARG A 71 -8.32 3.10 6.25
CA ARG A 71 -9.64 3.59 5.86
C ARG A 71 -9.84 5.04 6.32
N ALA A 72 -9.52 5.32 7.58
CA ALA A 72 -9.67 6.65 8.15
C ALA A 72 -8.76 7.71 7.50
N LYS A 73 -7.51 7.35 7.15
CA LYS A 73 -6.51 8.33 6.67
C LYS A 73 -6.34 8.38 5.15
N TYR A 74 -6.51 7.26 4.47
CA TYR A 74 -6.07 7.10 3.08
C TYR A 74 -7.19 6.57 2.16
N ARG A 75 -8.45 6.62 2.63
CA ARG A 75 -9.64 6.19 1.90
C ARG A 75 -9.49 4.80 1.24
N MET A 76 -8.73 3.89 1.86
CA MET A 76 -8.50 2.53 1.34
C MET A 76 -8.55 1.49 2.45
N SER A 77 -8.97 0.28 2.11
CA SER A 77 -9.06 -0.86 3.02
C SER A 77 -7.95 -1.85 2.71
N MET A 78 -7.15 -2.20 3.71
CA MET A 78 -6.10 -3.21 3.56
C MET A 78 -6.70 -4.62 3.52
N LEU A 79 -7.78 -4.86 4.26
CA LEU A 79 -8.47 -6.14 4.27
C LEU A 79 -9.26 -6.38 2.97
N GLU A 80 -9.98 -5.38 2.47
CA GLU A 80 -10.66 -5.53 1.16
C GLU A 80 -9.65 -5.77 0.05
N ASN A 81 -8.53 -5.05 0.05
CA ASN A 81 -7.46 -5.27 -0.92
C ASN A 81 -6.91 -6.71 -0.85
N LEU A 82 -6.64 -7.23 0.35
CA LEU A 82 -6.16 -8.60 0.53
C LEU A 82 -7.21 -9.64 0.12
N ASN A 83 -8.49 -9.43 0.45
CA ASN A 83 -9.58 -10.31 0.05
C ASN A 83 -9.77 -10.31 -1.46
N PHE A 84 -9.70 -9.14 -2.11
CA PHE A 84 -9.78 -9.04 -3.56
C PHE A 84 -8.61 -9.78 -4.22
N ILE A 85 -7.38 -9.59 -3.74
CA ILE A 85 -6.19 -10.29 -4.26
C ILE A 85 -6.30 -11.80 -4.04
N LYS A 86 -6.85 -12.25 -2.90
CA LYS A 86 -7.07 -13.68 -2.63
C LYS A 86 -7.98 -14.31 -3.68
N THR A 87 -9.08 -13.65 -4.03
CA THR A 87 -10.09 -14.21 -4.95
C THR A 87 -9.73 -14.00 -6.43
N ASN A 88 -9.13 -12.86 -6.77
CA ASN A 88 -8.97 -12.41 -8.16
C ASN A 88 -7.51 -12.32 -8.62
N GLY A 89 -6.56 -12.43 -7.70
CA GLY A 89 -5.14 -12.25 -7.97
C GLY A 89 -4.70 -10.79 -8.06
N ILE A 90 -3.37 -10.59 -8.00
CA ILE A 90 -2.76 -9.25 -7.93
C ILE A 90 -2.88 -8.46 -9.23
N ARG A 91 -2.89 -9.11 -10.40
CA ARG A 91 -3.00 -8.41 -11.70
C ARG A 91 -4.36 -7.73 -11.85
N LYS A 92 -5.45 -8.45 -11.55
CA LYS A 92 -6.81 -7.89 -11.53
C LYS A 92 -6.95 -6.78 -10.48
N PHE A 93 -6.29 -6.93 -9.32
CA PHE A 93 -6.28 -5.88 -8.30
C PHE A 93 -5.66 -4.58 -8.83
N VAL A 94 -4.50 -4.66 -9.49
CA VAL A 94 -3.84 -3.49 -10.06
C VAL A 94 -4.71 -2.86 -11.15
N GLN A 95 -5.28 -3.65 -12.06
CA GLN A 95 -6.18 -3.15 -13.11
C GLN A 95 -7.40 -2.41 -12.51
N LYS A 96 -7.99 -2.95 -11.45
CA LYS A 96 -9.10 -2.30 -10.72
C LYS A 96 -8.69 -0.99 -10.04
N GLU A 97 -7.47 -0.91 -9.52
CA GLU A 97 -7.00 0.27 -8.78
C GLU A 97 -6.46 1.39 -9.68
N ILE A 98 -5.94 1.09 -10.88
CA ILE A 98 -5.42 2.11 -11.81
C ILE A 98 -6.42 3.26 -12.04
N PRO A 99 -7.67 3.04 -12.52
CA PRO A 99 -8.56 4.15 -12.84
C PRO A 99 -8.94 4.97 -11.59
N ARG A 100 -8.98 4.33 -10.42
CA ARG A 100 -9.27 4.99 -9.13
C ARG A 100 -8.17 5.95 -8.68
N TRP A 101 -6.92 5.66 -9.05
CA TRP A 101 -5.75 6.41 -8.62
C TRP A 101 -5.06 7.16 -9.76
N THR A 102 -5.81 7.49 -10.81
CA THR A 102 -5.35 8.29 -11.94
C THR A 102 -6.04 9.65 -11.90
N CYS A 103 -5.27 10.72 -12.08
CA CYS A 103 -5.82 12.07 -12.16
C CYS A 103 -6.66 12.22 -13.42
N SER A 104 -7.94 12.58 -13.27
CA SER A 104 -8.84 12.80 -14.40
C SER A 104 -8.43 13.96 -15.31
N LYS A 105 -7.66 14.93 -14.79
CA LYS A 105 -7.21 16.11 -15.55
C LYS A 105 -5.95 15.86 -16.38
N CYS A 106 -4.95 15.17 -15.82
CA CYS A 106 -3.63 15.05 -16.45
C CYS A 106 -3.11 13.61 -16.59
N GLY A 107 -3.88 12.60 -16.20
CA GLY A 107 -3.50 11.19 -16.30
C GLY A 107 -2.39 10.72 -15.34
N ALA A 108 -1.83 11.62 -14.52
CA ALA A 108 -0.78 11.25 -13.57
C ALA A 108 -1.31 10.39 -12.41
N ALA A 109 -0.45 9.55 -11.84
CA ALA A 109 -0.77 8.78 -10.65
C ALA A 109 -1.04 9.68 -9.44
N LEU A 110 -2.12 9.37 -8.71
CA LEU A 110 -2.52 10.07 -7.50
C LEU A 110 -1.86 9.45 -6.26
N SER A 111 -1.51 10.30 -5.31
CA SER A 111 -1.06 9.83 -4.00
C SER A 111 -2.23 9.67 -3.04
N CYS A 112 -2.30 8.54 -2.34
CA CYS A 112 -3.27 8.34 -1.27
C CYS A 112 -3.02 9.20 -0.02
N HIS A 113 -1.87 9.89 0.06
CA HIS A 113 -1.52 10.77 1.17
C HIS A 113 -1.81 12.24 0.89
N ARG A 114 -2.28 12.59 -0.31
CA ARG A 114 -2.50 13.98 -0.74
C ARG A 114 -3.94 14.15 -1.19
N LYS A 115 -4.45 15.37 -1.01
CA LYS A 115 -5.77 15.80 -1.49
C LYS A 115 -5.69 16.55 -2.82
N VAL A 116 -4.51 16.62 -3.42
CA VAL A 116 -4.25 17.28 -4.70
C VAL A 116 -3.37 16.39 -5.57
N CYS A 117 -3.50 16.49 -6.89
CA CYS A 117 -2.59 15.86 -7.84
C CYS A 117 -1.19 16.48 -7.71
N LEU A 118 -0.17 15.63 -7.52
CA LEU A 118 1.22 16.09 -7.40
C LEU A 118 1.79 16.66 -8.70
N SER A 119 1.18 16.36 -9.85
CA SER A 119 1.63 16.81 -11.16
C SER A 119 0.98 18.12 -11.62
N CYS A 120 -0.35 18.24 -11.49
CA CYS A 120 -1.09 19.40 -12.01
C CYS A 120 -1.83 20.23 -10.96
N GLY A 121 -1.68 19.89 -9.67
CA GLY A 121 -2.27 20.64 -8.55
C GLY A 121 -3.79 20.50 -8.38
N THR A 122 -4.47 19.75 -9.25
CA THR A 122 -5.94 19.61 -9.21
C THR A 122 -6.38 18.92 -7.93
N SER A 123 -7.35 19.51 -7.23
CA SER A 123 -7.96 18.93 -6.03
C SER A 123 -8.64 17.61 -6.33
N LEU A 124 -8.45 16.65 -5.42
CA LEU A 124 -9.09 15.34 -5.45
C LEU A 124 -10.35 15.45 -4.60
N ASN A 125 -11.51 15.38 -5.24
CA ASN A 125 -12.80 15.31 -4.55
C ASN A 125 -12.88 14.00 -3.74
#